data_AF-A0A926T1T1-F1
#
_entry.id   AF-A0A926T1T1-F1
#
_cell.length_a   1.000
_cell.length_b   1.000
_cell.length_c   1.000
_cell.angle_alpha   90.00
_cell.angle_beta   90.00
_cell.angle_gamma   90.00
#
_symmetry.space_group_name_H-M   'P 1'
#
loop_
_entity.id
_entity.type
_entity.pdbx_description
1 polymer ?
#
loop_
_entity_poly.entity_id
_entity_poly.type
_entity_poly.pdbx_seq_one_letter_code
_entity_poly.pdbx_strand_id
1 'polypeptide(L)'
;MLAPALAHAQTPPVPQPSKEPLESNLLQAKTTPTNGRKIITADTISQTGLTPPSLWWAKEQFGGKMLDNWLAYPDEKRVDLVVNRQLWTLLDYIGRYSFVNQLGTVARQNGYNTRVFNQQKALLATYTCNFSLAQPVCNIQFEADLQDSLRVN
;
A
#
# COMPACT_ATOMS: atom_id res chain seq x y z
N MET A 1 15.28 48.98 -11.38
CA MET A 1 14.05 48.20 -11.13
C MET A 1 14.44 46.73 -11.13
N LEU A 2 14.37 46.04 -9.99
CA LEU A 2 14.66 44.61 -9.87
C LEU A 2 13.36 43.83 -10.12
N ALA A 3 13.36 42.94 -11.11
CA ALA A 3 12.24 42.03 -11.34
C ALA A 3 12.10 41.05 -10.16
N PRO A 4 10.87 40.68 -9.74
CA PRO A 4 10.69 39.70 -8.68
C PRO A 4 11.13 38.33 -9.18
N ALA A 5 11.90 37.61 -8.37
CA ALA A 5 12.25 36.22 -8.62
C ALA A 5 10.96 35.38 -8.58
N LEU A 6 10.68 34.65 -9.65
CA LEU A 6 9.60 33.67 -9.70
C LEU A 6 9.95 32.55 -8.72
N ALA A 7 9.27 32.51 -7.57
CA ALA A 7 9.35 31.39 -6.65
C ALA A 7 8.66 30.18 -7.28
N HIS A 8 9.42 29.20 -7.73
CA HIS A 8 8.87 27.88 -8.08
C HIS A 8 8.38 27.21 -6.79
N ALA A 9 7.09 26.86 -6.73
CA ALA A 9 6.55 26.03 -5.67
C ALA A 9 7.21 24.65 -5.75
N GLN A 10 8.13 24.36 -4.83
CA GLN A 10 8.72 23.03 -4.72
C GLN A 10 7.69 22.13 -4.05
N THR A 11 7.09 21.21 -4.82
CA THR A 11 6.24 20.17 -4.26
C THR A 11 7.11 19.26 -3.40
N PRO A 12 6.80 19.04 -2.11
CA PRO A 12 7.58 18.15 -1.28
C PRO A 12 7.64 16.76 -1.93
N PRO A 13 8.83 16.16 -2.08
CA PRO A 13 8.95 14.89 -2.78
C PRO A 13 8.20 13.79 -2.02
N VAL A 14 7.47 12.96 -2.77
CA VAL A 14 6.95 11.69 -2.25
C VAL A 14 8.13 10.73 -2.09
N PRO A 15 8.27 10.04 -0.94
CA PRO A 15 9.37 9.10 -0.75
C PRO A 15 9.28 7.93 -1.73
N GLN A 16 10.42 7.28 -1.98
CA GLN A 16 10.45 6.05 -2.77
C GLN A 16 9.73 4.92 -2.00
N PRO A 17 9.01 4.02 -2.68
CA PRO A 17 8.37 2.91 -2.01
C PRO A 17 9.37 1.96 -1.34
N SER A 18 8.94 1.30 -0.27
CA SER A 18 9.74 0.26 0.39
C SER A 18 10.03 -0.90 -0.56
N LYS A 19 11.31 -1.29 -0.63
CA LYS A 19 11.83 -2.40 -1.44
C LYS A 19 11.81 -3.76 -0.71
N GLU A 20 11.29 -3.82 0.51
CA GLU A 20 11.24 -5.08 1.28
C GLU A 20 10.37 -6.14 0.59
N PRO A 21 10.78 -7.42 0.58
CA PRO A 21 9.97 -8.49 -0.01
C PRO A 21 8.69 -8.76 0.80
N LEU A 22 7.69 -9.38 0.17
CA LEU A 22 6.50 -9.87 0.85
C LEU A 22 6.83 -11.03 1.80
N GLU A 23 6.49 -10.89 3.08
CA GLU A 23 6.67 -11.92 4.12
C GLU A 23 5.54 -12.95 4.09
N SER A 24 5.46 -13.73 3.02
CA SER A 24 4.35 -14.66 2.75
C SER A 24 4.12 -15.71 3.85
N ASN A 25 5.15 -16.06 4.62
CA ASN A 25 5.06 -16.95 5.77
C ASN A 25 4.13 -16.41 6.86
N LEU A 26 3.94 -15.08 6.93
CA LEU A 26 3.07 -14.43 7.89
C LEU A 26 1.60 -14.43 7.46
N LEU A 27 1.30 -14.67 6.18
CA LEU A 27 -0.08 -14.69 5.67
C LEU A 27 -0.93 -15.81 6.28
N GLN A 28 -0.29 -16.87 6.77
CA GLN A 28 -0.94 -18.01 7.43
C GLN A 28 -0.79 -17.97 8.96
N ALA A 29 -0.11 -16.95 9.49
CA ALA A 29 0.12 -16.83 10.93
C ALA A 29 -1.19 -16.47 11.63
N LYS A 30 -1.79 -17.46 12.30
CA LYS A 30 -2.99 -17.29 13.15
C LYS A 30 -2.69 -16.58 14.48
N THR A 31 -1.41 -16.35 14.76
CA THR A 31 -0.92 -15.73 15.99
C THR A 31 0.13 -14.68 15.63
N THR A 32 0.25 -13.63 16.45
CA THR A 32 1.33 -12.65 16.36
C THR A 32 2.69 -13.38 16.29
N PRO A 33 3.57 -13.04 15.33
CA PRO A 33 4.85 -13.73 15.20
C PRO A 33 5.69 -13.62 16.49
N THR A 34 6.39 -14.70 16.82
CA THR A 34 7.10 -14.92 18.10
C THR A 34 8.20 -13.90 18.39
N ASN A 35 8.61 -13.11 17.39
CA ASN A 35 9.59 -12.04 17.50
C ASN A 35 9.03 -10.73 18.09
N GLY A 36 7.77 -10.70 18.54
CA GLY A 36 7.16 -9.54 19.17
C GLY A 36 6.74 -8.43 18.19
N ARG A 37 6.96 -8.63 16.88
CA ARG A 37 6.51 -7.71 15.83
C ARG A 37 4.99 -7.83 15.68
N LYS A 38 4.27 -6.73 15.88
CA LYS A 38 2.81 -6.72 15.74
C LYS A 38 2.45 -6.79 14.26
N ILE A 39 1.88 -7.90 13.81
CA ILE A 39 1.40 -8.08 12.43
C ILE A 39 -0.09 -8.35 12.47
N ILE A 40 -0.84 -7.61 11.66
CA ILE A 40 -2.30 -7.78 11.54
C ILE A 40 -2.58 -8.40 10.17
N THR A 41 -3.26 -9.55 10.16
CA THR A 41 -3.65 -10.27 8.94
C THR A 41 -5.17 -10.21 8.76
N ALA A 42 -5.69 -10.82 7.69
CA ALA A 42 -7.13 -10.96 7.51
C ALA A 42 -7.78 -11.79 8.64
N ASP A 43 -7.05 -12.73 9.23
CA ASP A 43 -7.56 -13.67 10.24
C ASP A 43 -7.38 -13.16 11.69
N THR A 44 -6.48 -12.20 11.92
CA THR A 44 -6.19 -11.65 13.26
C THR A 44 -6.79 -10.28 13.50
N ILE A 45 -7.59 -9.76 12.55
CA ILE A 45 -8.25 -8.46 12.70
C ILE A 45 -9.37 -8.53 13.74
N SER A 46 -9.39 -7.57 14.67
CA SER A 46 -10.47 -7.45 15.66
C SER A 46 -11.71 -6.85 15.00
N GLN A 47 -12.81 -7.62 14.94
CA GLN A 47 -14.09 -7.16 14.39
C GLN A 47 -14.86 -6.23 15.34
N THR A 48 -14.59 -6.29 16.65
CA THR A 48 -15.27 -5.48 17.69
C THR A 48 -14.70 -4.07 17.84
N GLY A 49 -13.55 -3.80 17.23
CA GLY A 49 -12.99 -2.46 17.14
C GLY A 49 -12.19 -2.39 15.85
N LEU A 50 -12.80 -1.83 14.80
CA LEU A 50 -12.21 -1.47 13.52
C LEU A 50 -10.75 -1.00 13.70
N THR A 51 -9.80 -1.93 13.64
CA THR A 51 -8.39 -1.59 13.83
C THR A 51 -7.95 -0.77 12.64
N PRO A 52 -7.40 0.43 12.84
CA PRO A 52 -6.98 1.23 11.71
C PRO A 52 -5.69 0.67 11.07
N PRO A 53 -5.61 0.61 9.72
CA PRO A 53 -6.69 0.90 8.80
C PRO A 53 -7.71 -0.24 8.70
N SER A 54 -8.99 0.10 8.60
CA SER A 54 -10.11 -0.85 8.49
C SER A 54 -10.14 -1.57 7.14
N LEU A 55 -9.05 -2.24 6.79
CA LEU A 55 -8.83 -2.93 5.51
C LEU A 55 -9.86 -4.03 5.26
N TRP A 56 -10.37 -4.65 6.33
CA TRP A 56 -11.49 -5.59 6.22
C TRP A 56 -12.73 -4.95 5.61
N TRP A 57 -13.11 -3.76 6.06
CA TRP A 57 -14.26 -3.08 5.47
C TRP A 57 -13.98 -2.62 4.04
N ALA A 58 -12.75 -2.17 3.77
CA ALA A 58 -12.33 -1.83 2.42
C ALA A 58 -12.32 -3.05 1.47
N LYS A 59 -12.00 -4.25 1.97
CA LYS A 59 -12.15 -5.50 1.23
C LYS A 59 -13.61 -5.75 0.86
N GLU A 60 -14.53 -5.66 1.81
CA GLU A 60 -15.96 -5.90 1.57
C GLU A 60 -16.54 -4.91 0.54
N GLN A 61 -16.08 -3.65 0.56
CA GLN A 61 -16.59 -2.62 -0.34
C GLN A 61 -15.93 -2.59 -1.71
N PHE A 62 -14.62 -2.84 -1.78
CA PHE A 62 -13.82 -2.60 -2.99
C PHE A 62 -12.97 -3.80 -3.39
N GLY A 63 -12.54 -4.62 -2.43
CA GLY A 63 -11.62 -5.74 -2.65
C GLY A 63 -12.29 -7.00 -3.20
N GLY A 64 -13.51 -7.32 -2.79
CA GLY A 64 -14.26 -8.50 -3.23
C GLY A 64 -13.42 -9.77 -3.32
N LYS A 65 -13.57 -10.51 -4.43
CA LYS A 65 -12.75 -11.69 -4.75
C LYS A 65 -11.33 -11.35 -5.23
N MET A 66 -11.04 -10.08 -5.52
CA MET A 66 -9.72 -9.63 -5.98
C MET A 66 -8.70 -9.66 -4.85
N LEU A 67 -9.08 -9.30 -3.62
CA LEU A 67 -8.17 -9.26 -2.47
C LEU A 67 -8.19 -10.59 -1.70
N ASP A 68 -7.17 -11.42 -1.92
CA ASP A 68 -7.05 -12.72 -1.25
C ASP A 68 -6.72 -12.54 0.24
N ASN A 69 -5.71 -11.73 0.57
CA ASN A 69 -5.22 -11.53 1.95
C ASN A 69 -4.49 -10.17 2.09
N TRP A 70 -4.05 -9.83 3.30
CA TRP A 70 -3.18 -8.68 3.58
C TRP A 70 -2.29 -8.90 4.80
N LEU A 71 -1.21 -8.12 4.87
CA LEU A 71 -0.38 -7.93 6.06
C LEU A 71 -0.32 -6.44 6.38
N ALA A 72 -0.69 -6.05 7.59
CA ALA A 72 -0.49 -4.71 8.09
C ALA A 72 0.62 -4.70 9.15
N TYR A 73 1.52 -3.72 8.98
CA TYR A 73 2.78 -3.51 9.67
C TYR A 73 2.70 -2.16 10.41
N PRO A 74 2.23 -2.12 11.67
CA PRO A 74 1.96 -0.88 12.38
C PRO A 74 3.20 -0.05 12.70
N ASP A 75 4.34 -0.70 12.91
CA ASP A 75 5.60 -0.04 13.26
C ASP A 75 6.22 0.61 12.00
N GLU A 76 6.10 -0.06 10.87
CA GLU A 76 6.58 0.37 9.56
C GLU A 76 5.58 1.29 8.82
N LYS A 77 4.37 1.43 9.36
CA LYS A 77 3.26 2.15 8.72
C LYS A 77 3.06 1.70 7.27
N ARG A 78 2.99 0.38 7.09
CA ARG A 78 2.86 -0.26 5.78
C ARG A 78 1.76 -1.32 5.75
N VAL A 79 1.10 -1.44 4.61
CA VAL A 79 0.16 -2.51 4.31
C VAL A 79 0.58 -3.19 3.02
N ASP A 80 0.70 -4.50 3.05
CA ASP A 80 0.91 -5.33 1.87
C ASP A 80 -0.38 -6.09 1.56
N LEU A 81 -0.99 -5.75 0.44
CA LEU A 81 -2.18 -6.40 -0.09
C LEU A 81 -1.76 -7.56 -0.99
N VAL A 82 -2.41 -8.70 -0.86
CA VAL A 82 -2.19 -9.86 -1.72
C VAL A 82 -3.43 -10.09 -2.58
N VAL A 83 -3.30 -9.84 -3.87
CA VAL A 83 -4.41 -9.97 -4.83
C VAL A 83 -4.38 -11.29 -5.57
N ASN A 84 -5.57 -11.71 -6.00
CA ASN A 84 -5.76 -12.81 -6.89
C ASN A 84 -5.15 -12.48 -8.25
N ARG A 85 -4.08 -13.19 -8.64
CA ARG A 85 -3.37 -12.92 -9.90
C ARG A 85 -4.28 -13.01 -11.12
N GLN A 86 -5.16 -14.00 -11.20
CA GLN A 86 -6.00 -14.20 -12.38
C GLN A 86 -6.95 -13.02 -12.56
N LEU A 87 -7.63 -12.61 -11.49
CA LEU A 87 -8.53 -11.46 -11.53
C LEU A 87 -7.76 -10.16 -11.79
N TRP A 88 -6.56 -9.99 -11.21
CA TRP A 88 -5.73 -8.80 -11.43
C TRP A 88 -5.36 -8.63 -12.90
N THR A 89 -4.98 -9.71 -13.58
CA THR A 89 -4.60 -9.68 -15.00
C THR A 89 -5.75 -9.32 -15.94
N LEU A 90 -7.01 -9.49 -15.50
CA LEU A 90 -8.18 -9.10 -16.26
C LEU A 90 -8.47 -7.59 -16.19
N LEU A 91 -7.92 -6.88 -15.20
CA LEU A 91 -8.11 -5.43 -15.10
C LEU A 91 -7.25 -4.70 -16.12
N ASP A 92 -7.84 -3.68 -16.73
CA ASP A 92 -7.13 -2.64 -17.45
C ASP A 92 -6.45 -1.65 -16.48
N TYR A 93 -5.76 -0.65 -17.03
CA TYR A 93 -5.07 0.36 -16.23
C TYR A 93 -6.01 1.08 -15.26
N ILE A 94 -7.22 1.46 -15.71
CA ILE A 94 -8.18 2.21 -14.90
C ILE A 94 -8.68 1.35 -13.73
N GLY A 95 -8.97 0.07 -13.97
CA GLY A 95 -9.36 -0.87 -12.94
C GLY A 95 -8.27 -1.04 -11.87
N ARG A 96 -7.02 -1.22 -12.31
CA ARG A 96 -5.87 -1.35 -11.38
C ARG A 96 -5.65 -0.07 -10.58
N TYR A 97 -5.69 1.08 -11.23
CA TYR A 97 -5.59 2.38 -10.57
C TYR A 97 -6.69 2.57 -9.53
N SER A 98 -7.94 2.30 -9.90
CA SER A 98 -9.09 2.46 -9.00
C SER A 98 -8.96 1.59 -7.76
N PHE A 99 -8.59 0.31 -7.92
CA PHE A 99 -8.35 -0.61 -6.82
C PHE A 99 -7.25 -0.10 -5.86
N VAL A 100 -6.08 0.28 -6.42
CA VAL A 100 -4.94 0.76 -5.63
C VAL A 100 -5.29 2.07 -4.92
N ASN A 101 -5.95 2.99 -5.61
CA ASN A 101 -6.33 4.29 -5.05
C ASN A 101 -7.35 4.16 -3.92
N GLN A 102 -8.36 3.30 -4.07
CA GLN A 102 -9.38 3.08 -3.05
C GLN A 102 -8.78 2.50 -1.77
N LEU A 103 -8.05 1.38 -1.86
CA LEU A 103 -7.46 0.76 -0.67
C LEU A 103 -6.30 1.57 -0.09
N GLY A 104 -5.49 2.20 -0.95
CA GLY A 104 -4.44 3.13 -0.56
C GLY A 104 -4.97 4.34 0.20
N THR A 105 -6.12 4.88 -0.20
CA THR A 105 -6.78 5.98 0.52
C THR A 105 -7.23 5.56 1.92
N VAL A 106 -7.80 4.37 2.07
CA VAL A 106 -8.19 3.84 3.39
C VAL A 106 -6.97 3.66 4.30
N ALA A 107 -5.87 3.12 3.76
CA ALA A 107 -4.62 2.97 4.50
C ALA A 107 -4.01 4.32 4.91
N ARG A 108 -3.98 5.28 3.97
CA ARG A 108 -3.45 6.64 4.17
C ARG A 108 -4.15 7.38 5.30
N GLN A 109 -5.46 7.20 5.49
CA GLN A 109 -6.20 7.83 6.60
C GLN A 109 -5.61 7.51 7.97
N ASN A 110 -4.83 6.43 8.07
CA ASN A 110 -4.19 5.96 9.29
C ASN A 110 -2.66 6.09 9.25
N GLY A 111 -2.14 6.82 8.26
CA GLY A 111 -0.70 7.05 8.08
C GLY A 111 0.06 5.91 7.40
N TYR A 112 -0.63 4.98 6.72
CA TYR A 112 0.02 3.82 6.11
C TYR A 112 0.25 3.99 4.62
N ASN A 113 1.42 3.54 4.15
CA ASN A 113 1.69 3.26 2.74
C ASN A 113 1.12 1.90 2.35
N THR A 114 0.75 1.72 1.08
CA THR A 114 0.20 0.45 0.57
C THR A 114 1.05 -0.11 -0.55
N ARG A 115 1.22 -1.42 -0.58
CA ARG A 115 1.83 -2.18 -1.68
C ARG A 115 0.90 -3.30 -2.09
N VAL A 116 0.87 -3.60 -3.38
CA VAL A 116 0.04 -4.67 -3.94
C VAL A 116 0.96 -5.75 -4.48
N PHE A 117 0.75 -6.98 -4.06
CA PHE A 117 1.49 -8.16 -4.48
C PHE A 117 0.54 -9.21 -5.05
N ASN A 118 1.05 -10.08 -5.93
CA ASN A 118 0.38 -11.34 -6.25
C ASN A 118 0.86 -12.49 -5.35
N GLN A 119 0.25 -13.66 -5.50
CA GLN A 119 0.63 -14.85 -4.72
C GLN A 119 2.06 -15.36 -5.01
N GLN A 120 2.68 -14.93 -6.12
CA GLN A 120 4.08 -15.21 -6.45
C GLN A 120 5.07 -14.16 -5.88
N LYS A 121 4.60 -13.28 -4.99
CA LYS A 121 5.40 -12.21 -4.35
C LYS A 121 5.90 -11.13 -5.31
N ALA A 122 5.35 -11.04 -6.52
CA ALA A 122 5.68 -9.95 -7.44
C ALA A 122 4.99 -8.68 -6.94
N LEU A 123 5.75 -7.59 -6.81
CA LEU A 123 5.22 -6.27 -6.49
C LEU A 123 4.54 -5.69 -7.73
N LEU A 124 3.25 -5.47 -7.64
CA LEU A 124 2.39 -5.06 -8.76
C LEU A 124 2.18 -3.55 -8.81
N ALA A 125 1.99 -2.96 -7.63
CA ALA A 125 1.73 -1.53 -7.49
C ALA A 125 2.10 -1.02 -6.09
N THR A 126 2.29 0.28 -5.97
CA THR A 126 2.46 0.97 -4.70
C THR A 126 1.55 2.20 -4.63
N TYR A 127 1.14 2.56 -3.42
CA TYR A 127 0.51 3.81 -3.06
C TYR A 127 1.32 4.38 -1.89
N THR A 128 2.20 5.33 -2.19
CA THR A 128 3.18 5.86 -1.24
C THR A 128 2.93 7.32 -0.98
N CYS A 129 2.93 7.75 0.28
CA CYS A 129 2.67 9.11 0.69
C CYS A 129 3.83 9.73 1.48
N ASN A 130 3.96 11.03 1.34
CA ASN A 130 4.68 11.87 2.28
C ASN A 130 3.72 12.34 3.38
N PHE A 131 3.87 11.78 4.58
CA PHE A 131 3.03 12.12 5.75
C PHE A 131 3.58 13.27 6.59
N SER A 132 4.71 13.89 6.21
CA SER A 132 5.29 15.03 6.94
C SER A 132 4.51 16.34 6.73
N LEU A 133 3.45 16.32 5.93
CA LEU A 133 2.60 17.45 5.59
C LEU A 133 1.22 17.29 6.24
N ALA A 134 0.57 18.43 6.54
CA ALA A 134 -0.81 18.44 7.05
C ALA A 134 -1.80 17.74 6.11
N GLN A 135 -1.56 17.81 4.79
CA GLN A 135 -2.24 16.99 3.80
C GLN A 135 -1.21 16.11 3.09
N PRO A 136 -1.26 14.77 3.27
CA PRO A 136 -0.28 13.90 2.65
C PRO A 136 -0.36 13.95 1.13
N VAL A 137 0.78 14.14 0.47
CA VAL A 137 0.93 14.01 -0.98
C VAL A 137 1.31 12.57 -1.29
N CYS A 138 0.62 11.94 -2.24
CA CYS A 138 0.78 10.52 -2.53
C CYS A 138 1.01 10.27 -4.01
N ASN A 139 1.74 9.20 -4.32
CA ASN A 139 2.00 8.74 -5.66
C ASN A 139 1.62 7.25 -5.80
N ILE A 140 1.06 6.89 -6.95
CA ILE A 140 0.81 5.51 -7.35
C ILE A 140 1.83 5.13 -8.41
N GLN A 141 2.48 3.97 -8.26
CA GLN A 141 3.41 3.42 -9.25
C GLN A 141 3.02 1.98 -9.57
N PHE A 142 3.20 1.57 -10.82
CA PHE A 142 2.96 0.20 -11.28
C PHE A 142 4.27 -0.50 -11.68
N GLU A 143 4.22 -1.82 -11.95
CA GLU A 143 5.40 -2.67 -12.20
C GLU A 143 6.41 -2.07 -13.18
N ALA A 144 5.94 -1.46 -14.27
CA ALA A 144 6.81 -0.82 -15.26
C ALA A 144 7.66 0.31 -14.64
N ASP A 145 7.02 1.20 -13.87
CA ASP A 145 7.68 2.33 -13.21
C ASP A 145 8.61 1.85 -12.07
N LEU A 146 8.23 0.73 -11.43
CA LEU A 146 8.97 0.13 -10.32
C LEU A 146 10.25 -0.57 -10.77
N GLN A 147 10.24 -1.21 -11.94
CA GLN A 147 11.45 -1.84 -12.50
C GLN A 147 12.52 -0.82 -12.87
N ASP A 148 12.13 0.35 -13.38
CA ASP A 148 13.07 1.43 -13.70
C ASP A 148 13.66 2.05 -12.44
N SER A 149 12.87 2.21 -11.37
CA SER A 149 13.37 2.72 -10.07
C SER A 149 14.16 1.68 -9.25
N LEU A 150 14.13 0.40 -9.63
CA LEU A 150 15.02 -0.64 -9.12
C LEU A 150 16.36 -0.71 -9.86
N ARG A 151 16.42 -0.26 -11.13
CA ARG A 151 17.62 -0.28 -11.98
C ARG A 151 18.55 0.91 -11.81
N VAL A 152 18.07 2.00 -11.20
CA VAL A 152 18.82 3.26 -11.03
C VAL A 152 19.63 3.29 -9.71
N ASN A 153 19.74 2.16 -8.99
CA ASN A 153 20.57 2.02 -7.80
C ASN A 153 21.77 1.12 -8.03
#